data_AF-A0A653CXJ0-F1
#
_entry.id   AF-A0A653CXJ0-F1
#
_cell.length_a   1.000
_cell.length_b   1.000
_cell.length_c   1.000
_cell.angle_alpha   90.00
_cell.angle_beta   90.00
_cell.angle_gamma   90.00
#
_symmetry.space_group_name_H-M   'P 1'
#
loop_
_entity.id
_entity.type
_entity.pdbx_description
1 polymer ?
#
loop_
_entity_poly.entity_id
_entity_poly.type
_entity_poly.pdbx_seq_one_letter_code
_entity_poly.pdbx_strand_id
1 'polypeptide(L)'
;MISDSLPEDEKFDYIFTSETVYSTHSYPKLHKVFESLLKKSGKVYLAAKSFYFGVGGGVPYFKEFLDRTKVFKYLTVWEHTTGIKRIILEIKFNQ
;
A
#
# COMPACT_ATOMS: atom_id res chain seq x y z
N MET A 1 12.01 12.61 -23.19
CA MET A 1 11.48 11.53 -22.34
C MET A 1 11.28 12.13 -20.96
N ILE A 2 10.03 12.32 -20.55
CA ILE A 2 9.70 12.79 -19.19
C ILE A 2 9.86 11.57 -18.29
N SER A 3 10.63 11.65 -17.20
CA SER A 3 10.70 10.54 -16.25
C SER A 3 9.34 10.38 -15.56
N ASP A 4 8.79 9.17 -15.56
CA ASP A 4 7.56 8.76 -14.86
C ASP A 4 7.62 8.92 -13.31
N SER A 5 8.67 9.54 -12.79
CA SER A 5 8.93 9.76 -11.36
C SER A 5 9.23 11.22 -11.10
N LEU A 6 8.59 11.77 -10.06
CA LEU A 6 8.89 13.11 -9.56
C LEU A 6 10.33 13.19 -9.02
N PRO A 7 10.97 14.37 -9.06
CA PRO A 7 12.16 14.65 -8.26
C PRO A 7 11.95 14.29 -6.78
N GLU A 8 13.00 13.84 -6.09
CA GLU A 8 12.88 13.32 -4.72
C GLU A 8 12.37 14.37 -3.71
N ASP A 9 12.70 15.62 -3.92
CA ASP A 9 12.24 16.78 -3.15
C ASP A 9 10.76 17.14 -3.40
N GLU A 10 10.19 16.67 -4.51
CA GLU A 10 8.77 16.84 -4.85
C GLU A 10 7.91 15.64 -4.43
N LYS A 11 8.50 14.56 -3.90
CA LYS A 11 7.79 13.38 -3.41
C LYS A 11 7.24 13.57 -1.99
N PHE A 12 6.27 12.73 -1.63
CA PHE A 12 5.62 12.80 -0.33
C PHE A 12 6.43 12.07 0.76
N ASP A 13 6.54 12.69 1.92
CA ASP A 13 7.04 12.04 3.15
C ASP A 13 6.02 11.01 3.67
N TYR A 14 4.73 11.30 3.51
CA TYR A 14 3.63 10.42 3.90
C TYR A 14 2.58 10.32 2.81
N ILE A 15 2.13 9.09 2.54
CA ILE A 15 0.94 8.82 1.74
C ILE A 15 -0.10 8.17 2.64
N PHE A 16 -1.29 8.75 2.73
CA PHE A 16 -2.41 8.16 3.46
C PHE A 16 -3.44 7.65 2.47
N THR A 17 -3.92 6.43 2.69
CA THR A 17 -4.99 5.86 1.86
C THR A 17 -5.90 4.95 2.68
N SER A 18 -7.17 4.92 2.31
CA SER A 18 -8.18 4.11 2.97
C SER A 18 -9.00 3.34 1.96
N GLU A 19 -9.20 2.05 2.21
CA GLU A 19 -10.09 1.18 1.45
C GLU A 19 -9.71 1.05 -0.05
N THR A 20 -8.42 1.21 -0.40
CA THR A 20 -7.94 1.18 -1.81
C THR A 20 -7.40 -0.17 -2.28
N VAL A 21 -7.55 -1.23 -1.48
CA VAL A 21 -7.10 -2.60 -1.80
C VAL A 21 -8.27 -3.59 -1.92
N TYR A 22 -9.45 -3.09 -2.31
CA TYR A 22 -10.63 -3.92 -2.47
C TYR A 22 -10.59 -4.83 -3.72
N SER A 23 -9.77 -4.51 -4.72
CA SER A 23 -9.65 -5.27 -5.96
C SER A 23 -8.19 -5.55 -6.30
N THR A 24 -7.85 -6.82 -6.49
CA THR A 24 -6.49 -7.27 -6.84
C THR A 24 -6.01 -6.73 -8.18
N HIS A 25 -6.94 -6.43 -9.11
CA HIS A 25 -6.62 -5.81 -10.40
C HIS A 25 -6.00 -4.41 -10.25
N SER A 26 -6.30 -3.70 -9.16
CA SER A 26 -5.79 -2.35 -8.90
C SER A 26 -4.43 -2.34 -8.20
N TYR A 27 -3.96 -3.48 -7.67
CA TYR A 27 -2.72 -3.53 -6.88
C TYR A 27 -1.48 -3.04 -7.66
N PRO A 28 -1.26 -3.44 -8.92
CA PRO A 28 -0.10 -2.96 -9.68
C PRO A 28 -0.12 -1.44 -9.88
N LYS A 29 -1.30 -0.86 -10.10
CA LYS A 29 -1.47 0.59 -10.29
C LYS A 29 -1.19 1.34 -8.99
N LEU A 30 -1.78 0.90 -7.88
CA LEU A 30 -1.56 1.49 -6.56
C LEU A 30 -0.08 1.37 -6.13
N HIS A 31 0.55 0.23 -6.41
CA HIS A 31 1.97 0.04 -6.17
C HIS A 31 2.83 1.03 -6.96
N LYS A 32 2.54 1.22 -8.26
CA LYS A 32 3.25 2.22 -9.09
C LYS A 32 3.09 3.64 -8.52
N VAL A 33 1.90 3.99 -8.02
CA VAL A 33 1.68 5.28 -7.34
C VAL A 33 2.60 5.44 -6.14
N PHE A 34 2.72 4.42 -5.27
CA PHE A 34 3.66 4.48 -4.14
C PHE A 34 5.11 4.60 -4.60
N GLU A 35 5.52 3.86 -5.62
CA GLU A 35 6.88 3.88 -6.14
C GLU A 35 7.27 5.24 -6.76
N SER A 36 6.35 5.84 -7.53
CA SER A 36 6.58 7.12 -8.21
C SER A 36 6.54 8.32 -7.27
N LEU A 37 5.69 8.28 -6.23
CA LEU A 37 5.35 9.46 -5.44
C LEU A 37 5.87 9.44 -4.00
N LEU A 38 6.31 8.29 -3.47
CA LEU A 38 6.84 8.21 -2.10
C LEU A 38 8.34 8.50 -2.09
N LYS A 39 8.77 9.35 -1.14
CA LYS A 39 10.20 9.50 -0.83
C LYS A 39 10.82 8.17 -0.40
N LYS A 40 12.13 7.99 -0.61
CA LYS A 40 12.87 6.81 -0.14
C LYS A 40 12.82 6.65 1.37
N SER A 41 12.76 7.76 2.12
CA SER A 41 12.57 7.79 3.58
C SER A 41 11.10 7.82 4.00
N GLY A 42 10.16 7.95 3.06
CA GLY A 42 8.75 8.14 3.31
C GLY A 42 8.03 6.87 3.75
N LYS A 43 6.78 7.05 4.18
CA LYS A 43 5.90 5.96 4.63
C LYS A 43 4.51 6.07 4.03
N VAL A 44 3.91 4.95 3.66
CA VAL A 44 2.48 4.85 3.37
C VAL A 44 1.75 4.31 4.60
N TYR A 45 0.63 4.93 4.95
CA TYR A 45 -0.33 4.36 5.89
C TYR A 45 -1.60 3.96 5.13
N LEU A 46 -1.85 2.65 5.07
CA LEU A 46 -2.98 2.06 4.36
C LEU A 46 -3.95 1.43 5.36
N ALA A 47 -5.16 1.98 5.46
CA ALA A 47 -6.23 1.46 6.29
C ALA A 47 -7.25 0.68 5.43
N ALA A 48 -7.43 -0.63 5.68
CA ALA A 48 -8.35 -1.44 4.87
C ALA A 48 -8.94 -2.63 5.62
N LYS A 49 -10.02 -3.21 5.06
CA LYS A 49 -10.60 -4.47 5.54
C LYS A 49 -9.68 -5.64 5.22
N SER A 50 -9.72 -6.66 6.07
CA SER A 50 -9.02 -7.93 5.83
C SER A 50 -9.55 -8.64 4.59
N PHE A 51 -10.82 -8.44 4.24
CA PHE A 51 -11.46 -9.07 3.09
C PHE A 51 -12.62 -8.23 2.54
N TYR A 52 -12.77 -8.19 1.23
CA TYR A 52 -13.91 -7.61 0.52
C TYR A 52 -14.64 -8.70 -0.28
N PHE A 53 -15.90 -8.96 0.09
CA PHE A 53 -16.73 -9.95 -0.60
C PHE A 53 -16.99 -9.58 -2.07
N GLY A 54 -17.05 -10.58 -2.95
CA GLY A 54 -17.28 -10.44 -4.38
C GLY A 54 -16.03 -10.09 -5.18
N VAL A 55 -15.46 -8.91 -4.97
CA VAL A 55 -14.31 -8.38 -5.74
C VAL A 55 -12.94 -8.98 -5.36
N GLY A 56 -12.87 -9.70 -4.23
CA GLY A 56 -11.76 -10.60 -3.90
C GLY A 56 -10.47 -9.94 -3.41
N GLY A 57 -10.46 -8.63 -3.13
CA GLY A 57 -9.31 -7.95 -2.51
C GLY A 57 -9.32 -8.01 -0.98
N GLY A 58 -8.29 -7.42 -0.39
CA GLY A 58 -8.09 -7.39 1.05
C GLY A 58 -6.62 -7.32 1.43
N VAL A 59 -6.38 -6.96 2.69
CA VAL A 59 -5.03 -6.76 3.24
C VAL A 59 -4.12 -7.98 3.09
N PRO A 60 -4.53 -9.23 3.36
CA PRO A 60 -3.66 -10.40 3.19
C PRO A 60 -3.16 -10.58 1.76
N TYR A 61 -4.03 -10.41 0.77
CA TYR A 61 -3.66 -10.52 -0.65
C TYR A 61 -2.75 -9.38 -1.10
N PHE A 62 -2.96 -8.17 -0.56
CA PHE A 62 -2.07 -7.05 -0.84
C PHE A 62 -0.69 -7.26 -0.23
N LYS A 63 -0.60 -7.83 0.98
CA LYS A 63 0.67 -8.25 1.60
C LYS A 63 1.42 -9.26 0.71
N GLU A 64 0.76 -10.31 0.25
CA GLU A 64 1.34 -11.30 -0.67
C GLU A 64 1.82 -10.65 -1.98
N PHE A 65 1.04 -9.71 -2.53
CA PHE A 65 1.44 -8.92 -3.68
C PHE A 65 2.74 -8.13 -3.41
N LEU A 66 2.83 -7.43 -2.27
CA LEU A 66 4.04 -6.69 -1.88
C LEU A 66 5.25 -7.63 -1.74
N ASP A 67 5.07 -8.76 -1.05
CA ASP A 67 6.12 -9.78 -0.85
C ASP A 67 6.67 -10.32 -2.17
N ARG A 68 5.80 -10.51 -3.17
CA ARG A 68 6.21 -10.95 -4.52
C ARG A 68 6.98 -9.89 -5.30
N THR A 69 6.59 -8.62 -5.18
CA THR A 69 7.26 -7.50 -5.90
C THR A 69 8.62 -7.14 -5.30
N LYS A 70 8.82 -7.37 -4.00
CA LYS A 70 10.08 -7.11 -3.28
C LYS A 70 10.56 -5.64 -3.31
N VAL A 71 9.67 -4.69 -3.64
CA VAL A 71 10.00 -3.25 -3.64
C VAL A 71 9.76 -2.61 -2.27
N PHE A 72 8.70 -3.04 -1.59
CA PHE A 72 8.30 -2.51 -0.28
C PHE A 72 8.27 -3.60 0.79
N LYS A 73 8.48 -3.19 2.04
CA LYS A 73 8.16 -3.93 3.26
C LYS A 73 6.99 -3.28 3.97
N TYR A 74 6.28 -4.06 4.77
CA TYR A 74 5.13 -3.58 5.53
C TYR A 74 5.18 -4.01 6.99
N LEU A 75 4.49 -3.25 7.84
CA LEU A 75 4.23 -3.56 9.24
C LEU A 75 2.76 -3.30 9.54
N THR A 76 2.10 -4.22 10.25
CA THR A 76 0.77 -3.95 10.79
C THR A 76 0.91 -3.12 12.06
N VAL A 77 0.42 -1.88 12.03
CA VAL A 77 0.56 -0.92 13.14
C VAL A 77 -0.72 -0.75 13.95
N TRP A 78 -1.86 -1.22 13.42
CA TRP A 78 -3.12 -1.25 14.14
C TRP A 78 -4.06 -2.29 13.56
N GLU A 79 -4.87 -2.91 14.41
CA GLU A 79 -5.93 -3.82 14.01
C GLU A 79 -7.19 -3.60 14.84
N HIS A 80 -8.34 -3.81 14.21
CA HIS A 80 -9.62 -3.95 14.88
C HIS A 80 -10.25 -5.27 14.45
N THR A 81 -10.61 -6.10 15.43
CA THR A 81 -10.97 -7.50 15.24
C THR A 81 -12.45 -7.79 15.38
N THR A 82 -13.26 -6.82 15.83
CA THR A 82 -14.72 -7.00 15.92
C THR A 82 -15.37 -6.83 14.54
N GLY A 83 -16.18 -7.81 14.13
CA GLY A 83 -16.79 -7.85 12.81
C GLY A 83 -15.76 -8.21 11.72
N ILE A 84 -15.90 -7.61 10.53
CA ILE A 84 -14.86 -7.75 9.50
C ILE A 84 -13.60 -7.04 9.99
N LYS A 85 -12.51 -7.80 10.15
CA LYS A 85 -11.23 -7.29 10.63
C LYS A 85 -10.76 -6.11 9.77
N ARG A 86 -10.26 -5.06 10.42
CA ARG A 86 -9.68 -3.87 9.77
C ARG A 86 -8.25 -3.69 10.23
N ILE A 87 -7.38 -3.25 9.34
CA ILE A 87 -5.94 -3.21 9.56
C ILE A 87 -5.40 -1.89 9.03
N ILE A 88 -4.44 -1.30 9.75
CA ILE A 88 -3.58 -0.24 9.23
C ILE A 88 -2.19 -0.83 9.00
N LEU A 89 -1.70 -0.71 7.77
CA LEU A 89 -0.32 -1.04 7.39
C LEU A 89 0.53 0.22 7.31
N GLU A 90 1.69 0.21 7.93
CA GLU A 90 2.83 1.05 7.52
C GLU A 90 3.56 0.32 6.38
N ILE A 91 3.80 1.00 5.26
CA ILE A 91 4.54 0.46 4.10
C ILE A 91 5.70 1.41 3.80
N LYS A 92 6.89 0.86 3.54
CA LYS A 92 8.13 1.62 3.24
C LYS A 92 8.99 0.85 2.25
N PHE A 93 9.87 1.54 1.51
CA PHE A 93 10.79 0.86 0.60
C PHE A 93 11.65 -0.19 1.34
N ASN A 94 11.97 -1.28 0.64
CA ASN A 94 13.01 -2.20 1.08
C ASN A 94 14.34 -1.45 1.05
N GLN A 95 14.99 -1.39 2.21
CA GLN A 95 16.36 -0.90 2.38
C GLN A 95 17.28 -2.10 2.45
#